data_AF-B7K9B5-F1
#
_entry.id   AF-B7K9B5-F1
#
_cell.length_a   1.000
_cell.length_b   1.000
_cell.length_c   1.000
_cell.angle_alpha   90.00
_cell.angle_beta   90.00
_cell.angle_gamma   90.00
#
_symmetry.space_group_name_H-M   'P 1'
#
loop_
_entity.id
_entity.type
_entity.pdbx_description
1 polymer ?
#
loop_
_entity_poly.entity_id
_entity_poly.type
_entity_poly.pdbx_seq_one_letter_code
_entity_poly.pdbx_strand_id
1 'polypeptide(L)'
;MTILLDDLGIWRNLGQLIAEPEWQDFSNEALEGLSLFRVRYSGINLLELPLNRFYLRSVYNRISNFVDRRWLRIYPNQESQYIHLPYPEEFRNYQIGRWIQLKRSSYYKGRDEVVCANLSVFIDEFVPNDISKQIQLNQASINAIALAVVNLQNP
;
A
#
# COMPACT_ATOMS: atom_id res chain seq x y z
N MET A 1 -5.89 -1.86 17.00
CA MET A 1 -6.58 -0.79 16.24
C MET A 1 -6.47 -1.12 14.76
N THR A 2 -7.02 -2.27 14.36
CA THR A 2 -6.77 -2.89 13.04
C THR A 2 -8.09 -3.06 12.30
N ILE A 3 -9.13 -3.45 13.05
CA ILE A 3 -10.51 -3.64 12.58
C ILE A 3 -11.11 -2.36 11.96
N LEU A 4 -10.82 -1.18 12.53
CA LEU A 4 -11.41 0.08 12.08
C LEU A 4 -10.96 0.56 10.68
N LEU A 5 -9.76 0.19 10.23
CA LEU A 5 -9.26 0.61 8.91
C LEU A 5 -9.75 -0.32 7.79
N ASP A 6 -9.93 -1.60 8.10
CA ASP A 6 -10.40 -2.61 7.14
C ASP A 6 -11.85 -2.34 6.68
N ASP A 7 -12.66 -1.66 7.50
CA ASP A 7 -14.05 -1.30 7.16
C ASP A 7 -14.15 -0.02 6.29
N LEU A 8 -13.10 0.80 6.24
CA LEU A 8 -13.10 2.10 5.55
C LEU A 8 -12.69 2.03 4.09
N GLY A 9 -12.27 0.85 3.61
CA GLY A 9 -11.73 0.68 2.27
C GLY A 9 -11.32 -0.75 1.99
N ILE A 10 -10.57 -0.94 0.91
CA ILE A 10 -10.02 -2.23 0.52
C ILE A 10 -8.51 -2.18 0.50
N TRP A 11 -7.87 -3.28 0.86
CA TRP A 11 -6.44 -3.46 0.70
C TRP A 11 -6.15 -4.06 -0.67
N ARG A 12 -5.52 -3.26 -1.54
CA ARG A 12 -5.15 -3.68 -2.88
C ARG A 12 -3.72 -4.21 -2.86
N ASN A 13 -3.54 -5.47 -3.24
CA ASN A 13 -2.22 -6.08 -3.28
C ASN A 13 -1.36 -5.47 -4.39
N LEU A 14 -0.18 -4.95 -4.03
CA LEU A 14 0.78 -4.44 -5.01
C LEU A 14 1.79 -5.50 -5.46
N GLY A 15 1.93 -6.57 -4.68
CA GLY A 15 2.72 -7.73 -5.03
C GLY A 15 3.42 -8.35 -3.83
N GLN A 16 4.33 -9.26 -4.15
CA GLN A 16 5.18 -9.99 -3.23
C GLN A 16 6.60 -10.01 -3.79
N LEU A 17 7.58 -9.86 -2.91
CA LEU A 17 9.00 -9.99 -3.24
C LEU A 17 9.70 -10.89 -2.24
N ILE A 18 10.65 -11.68 -2.73
CA ILE A 18 11.73 -12.20 -1.89
C ILE A 18 12.79 -11.11 -1.84
N ALA A 19 13.12 -10.66 -0.64
CA ALA A 19 13.94 -9.47 -0.47
C ALA A 19 15.42 -9.72 -0.81
N GLU A 20 15.87 -9.11 -1.90
CA GLU A 20 17.25 -9.19 -2.38
C GLU A 20 18.10 -7.98 -1.97
N PRO A 21 19.44 -8.08 -2.04
CA PRO A 21 20.33 -6.95 -1.81
C PRO A 21 20.15 -5.80 -2.80
N GLU A 22 19.56 -6.04 -3.97
CA GLU A 22 19.28 -5.01 -4.97
C GLU A 22 17.85 -4.48 -4.87
N TRP A 23 17.63 -3.29 -5.41
CA TRP A 23 16.29 -2.71 -5.47
C TRP A 23 15.41 -3.52 -6.42
N GLN A 24 14.25 -3.94 -5.92
CA GLN A 24 13.25 -4.70 -6.66
C GLN A 24 11.94 -3.92 -6.66
N ASP A 25 11.27 -3.87 -7.80
CA ASP A 25 9.94 -3.29 -7.94
C ASP A 25 8.86 -4.31 -7.55
N PHE A 26 7.86 -3.86 -6.80
CA PHE A 26 6.61 -4.60 -6.70
C PHE A 26 5.88 -4.56 -8.05
N SER A 27 5.19 -5.66 -8.39
CA SER A 27 4.63 -5.87 -9.73
C SER A 27 3.58 -4.84 -10.14
N ASN A 28 2.78 -4.36 -9.19
CA ASN A 28 1.69 -3.42 -9.49
C ASN A 28 2.04 -2.01 -9.02
N GLU A 29 1.61 -1.04 -9.83
CA GLU A 29 1.70 0.39 -9.54
C GLU A 29 0.73 0.79 -8.41
N ALA A 30 1.19 1.62 -7.48
CA ALA A 30 0.40 2.24 -6.42
C ALA A 30 -0.52 3.35 -6.98
N LEU A 31 -1.71 3.51 -6.41
CA LEU A 31 -2.61 4.60 -6.80
C LEU A 31 -2.14 5.93 -6.20
N GLU A 32 -2.46 7.02 -6.87
CA GLU A 32 -2.17 8.37 -6.38
C GLU A 32 -3.02 8.76 -5.15
N GLY A 33 -4.07 7.97 -4.84
CA GLY A 33 -5.13 8.33 -3.91
C GLY A 33 -4.73 8.39 -2.44
N LEU A 34 -4.01 7.37 -1.92
CA LEU A 34 -3.58 7.33 -0.53
C LEU A 34 -2.13 6.89 -0.40
N SER A 35 -1.50 7.37 0.67
CA SER A 35 -0.10 7.12 0.97
C SER A 35 0.08 6.08 2.08
N LEU A 36 -0.96 5.29 2.37
CA LEU A 36 -0.98 4.29 3.44
C LEU A 36 -0.80 2.89 2.85
N PHE A 37 0.21 2.19 3.35
CA PHE A 37 0.55 0.83 2.93
C PHE A 37 0.59 -0.10 4.14
N ARG A 38 0.21 -1.35 3.91
CA ARG A 38 0.34 -2.45 4.86
C ARG A 38 1.40 -3.40 4.34
N VAL A 39 2.47 -3.55 5.12
CA VAL A 39 3.56 -4.48 4.87
C VAL A 39 3.32 -5.74 5.67
N ARG A 40 3.39 -6.90 5.02
CA ARG A 40 3.27 -8.22 5.65
C ARG A 40 4.50 -9.04 5.33
N TYR A 41 4.83 -9.94 6.24
CA TYR A 41 5.98 -10.82 6.13
C TYR A 41 5.53 -12.27 6.20
N SER A 42 6.15 -13.14 5.42
CA SER A 42 5.95 -14.58 5.50
C SER A 42 7.28 -15.29 5.28
N GLY A 43 7.52 -16.38 6.01
CA GLY A 43 8.79 -17.09 6.00
C GLY A 43 9.14 -17.63 7.38
N ILE A 44 10.39 -18.07 7.54
CA ILE A 44 10.91 -18.63 8.80
C ILE A 44 10.74 -17.63 9.95
N ASN A 45 10.59 -18.17 11.16
CA ASN A 45 10.35 -17.49 12.43
C ASN A 45 10.95 -16.07 12.48
N LEU A 46 10.09 -15.06 12.25
CA LEU A 46 10.50 -13.66 12.12
C LEU A 46 11.17 -13.11 13.38
N LEU A 47 10.93 -13.75 14.54
CA LEU A 47 11.55 -13.44 15.82
C LEU A 47 13.05 -13.80 15.87
N GLU A 48 13.50 -14.70 15.01
CA GLU A 48 14.92 -15.07 14.86
C GLU A 48 15.68 -14.08 13.97
N LEU A 49 14.99 -13.07 13.44
CA LEU A 49 15.54 -12.09 12.49
C LEU A 49 15.56 -10.63 13.02
N PRO A 50 15.91 -10.35 14.29
CA PRO A 50 15.80 -9.01 14.87
C PRO A 50 16.71 -7.96 14.19
N LEU A 51 17.70 -8.41 13.42
CA LEU A 51 18.67 -7.55 12.75
C LEU A 51 18.41 -7.39 11.25
N ASN A 52 17.41 -8.07 10.68
CA ASN A 52 17.06 -7.90 9.28
C ASN A 52 16.31 -6.59 9.08
N ARG A 53 16.78 -5.82 8.11
CA ARG A 53 16.27 -4.49 7.79
C ARG A 53 16.03 -4.43 6.30
N PHE A 54 14.89 -3.90 5.93
CA PHE A 54 14.61 -3.57 4.54
C PHE A 54 14.41 -2.07 4.39
N TYR A 55 14.63 -1.62 3.17
CA TYR A 55 14.40 -0.27 2.74
C TYR A 55 13.26 -0.28 1.74
N LEU A 56 12.26 0.56 1.97
CA LEU A 56 11.15 0.82 1.07
C LEU A 56 11.24 2.24 0.54
N ARG A 57 10.94 2.44 -0.74
CA ARG A 57 10.84 3.78 -1.34
C ARG A 57 9.83 3.81 -2.49
N SER A 58 9.47 5.01 -2.91
CA SER A 58 8.67 5.22 -4.13
C SER A 58 9.55 5.57 -5.32
N VAL A 59 9.13 5.14 -6.51
CA VAL A 59 9.73 5.49 -7.80
C VAL A 59 8.64 6.00 -8.73
N TYR A 60 8.91 7.11 -9.40
CA TYR A 60 7.93 7.85 -10.20
C TYR A 60 8.36 7.90 -11.68
N ASN A 61 7.49 7.48 -12.59
CA ASN A 61 7.81 7.40 -14.02
C ASN A 61 7.20 8.55 -14.84
N ARG A 62 7.98 9.62 -15.10
CA ARG A 62 7.65 10.60 -16.15
C ARG A 62 8.88 11.29 -16.75
N ILE A 63 9.93 11.49 -15.97
CA ILE A 63 11.15 12.18 -16.39
C ILE A 63 12.30 11.48 -15.66
N SER A 64 13.05 10.62 -16.37
CA SER A 64 14.21 9.88 -15.84
C SER A 64 13.98 9.22 -14.46
N ASN A 65 13.23 8.11 -14.39
CA ASN A 65 13.04 7.27 -13.18
C ASN A 65 13.29 8.03 -11.87
N PHE A 66 12.43 9.01 -11.55
CA PHE A 66 12.69 9.85 -10.38
C PHE A 66 12.56 8.96 -9.14
N VAL A 67 13.70 8.70 -8.53
CA VAL A 67 13.79 7.92 -7.31
C VAL A 67 13.58 8.86 -6.14
N ASP A 68 12.53 8.61 -5.36
CA ASP A 68 12.38 9.31 -4.09
C ASP A 68 13.55 8.96 -3.18
N ARG A 69 14.29 9.99 -2.77
CA ARG A 69 15.43 9.83 -1.86
C ARG A 69 14.99 9.51 -0.43
N ARG A 70 13.69 9.67 -0.13
CA ARG A 70 13.07 9.26 1.13
C ARG A 70 12.79 7.77 1.07
N TRP A 71 13.67 7.01 1.71
CA TRP A 71 13.45 5.60 1.99
C TRP A 71 13.05 5.42 3.45
N LEU A 72 12.14 4.47 3.69
CA LEU A 72 11.76 4.03 5.02
C LEU A 72 12.48 2.74 5.34
N ARG A 73 12.97 2.65 6.57
CA ARG A 73 13.46 1.39 7.10
C ARG A 73 12.30 0.63 7.73
N ILE A 74 12.14 -0.62 7.33
CA ILE A 74 11.16 -1.55 7.90
C ILE A 74 11.88 -2.78 8.45
N TYR A 75 11.23 -3.45 9.40
CA TYR A 75 11.75 -4.61 10.08
C TYR A 75 10.71 -5.74 9.98
N PRO A 76 11.14 -6.99 9.72
CA PRO A 76 10.22 -8.11 9.77
C PRO A 76 9.54 -8.17 11.14
N ASN A 77 8.22 -8.34 11.10
CA ASN A 77 7.37 -8.49 12.28
C ASN A 77 6.32 -9.55 12.00
N GLN A 78 5.91 -10.28 13.04
CA GLN A 78 4.80 -11.25 12.95
C GLN A 78 3.48 -10.57 12.59
N GLU A 79 3.30 -9.33 13.04
CA GLU A 79 2.14 -8.53 12.69
C GLU A 79 2.37 -7.68 11.43
N SER A 80 1.26 -7.24 10.83
CA SER A 80 1.30 -6.29 9.72
C SER A 80 1.83 -4.94 10.19
N GLN A 81 2.72 -4.34 9.41
CA GLN A 81 3.23 -3.00 9.66
C GLN A 81 2.54 -1.99 8.75
N TYR A 82 1.99 -0.92 9.32
CA TYR A 82 1.42 0.19 8.57
C TYR A 82 2.46 1.28 8.36
N ILE A 83 2.65 1.70 7.11
CA ILE A 83 3.63 2.72 6.75
C ILE A 83 3.00 3.80 5.88
N HIS A 84 3.53 5.01 6.01
CA HIS A 84 3.15 6.14 5.20
C HIS A 84 4.28 6.54 4.26
N LEU A 85 4.06 6.39 2.96
CA LEU A 85 4.94 6.92 1.93
C LEU A 85 4.18 8.05 1.22
N PRO A 86 4.38 9.32 1.60
CA PRO A 86 3.62 10.43 1.04
C PRO A 86 3.95 10.65 -0.44
N TYR A 87 2.92 10.87 -1.26
CA TYR A 87 3.08 11.31 -2.64
C TYR A 87 3.69 12.74 -2.66
N PRO A 88 4.81 12.98 -3.37
CA PRO A 88 5.43 14.29 -3.49
C PRO A 88 4.45 15.33 -4.02
N GLU A 89 4.41 16.51 -3.40
CA GLU A 89 3.44 17.56 -3.79
C GLU A 89 3.70 18.06 -5.20
N GLU A 90 4.97 18.11 -5.59
CA GLU A 90 5.42 18.47 -6.94
C GLU A 90 4.85 17.56 -8.03
N PHE A 91 4.40 16.35 -7.68
CA PHE A 91 3.84 15.39 -8.63
C PHE A 91 2.32 15.32 -8.60
N ARG A 92 1.64 15.94 -7.64
CA ARG A 92 0.18 15.80 -7.42
C ARG A 92 -0.67 16.16 -8.65
N ASN A 93 -0.19 17.06 -9.50
CA ASN A 93 -0.90 17.53 -10.68
C ASN A 93 -0.49 16.81 -11.98
N TYR A 94 0.35 15.80 -11.88
CA TYR A 94 0.84 15.03 -13.01
C TYR A 94 0.33 13.61 -12.90
N GLN A 95 -0.15 13.05 -14.01
CA GLN A 95 -0.41 11.61 -14.10
C GLN A 95 0.93 10.91 -14.19
N ILE A 96 1.44 10.46 -13.04
CA ILE A 96 2.75 9.80 -12.93
C ILE A 96 2.57 8.48 -12.24
N GLY A 97 3.00 7.43 -12.94
CA GLY A 97 2.95 6.12 -12.34
C GLY A 97 3.90 5.99 -11.15
N ARG A 98 3.42 5.35 -10.08
CA ARG A 98 4.13 5.20 -8.81
C ARG A 98 4.40 3.73 -8.51
N TRP A 99 5.65 3.31 -8.54
CA TRP A 99 6.06 1.99 -8.09
C TRP A 99 6.65 2.06 -6.68
N ILE A 100 6.47 0.98 -5.94
CA ILE A 100 7.14 0.80 -4.66
C ILE A 100 8.31 -0.14 -4.89
N GLN A 101 9.46 0.22 -4.34
CA GLN A 101 10.65 -0.61 -4.38
C GLN A 101 11.04 -1.07 -2.98
N LEU A 102 11.57 -2.28 -2.92
CA LEU A 102 12.13 -2.90 -1.73
C LEU A 102 13.61 -3.23 -1.97
N LYS A 103 14.43 -3.09 -0.93
CA LYS A 103 15.81 -3.60 -0.90
C LYS A 103 16.13 -4.13 0.48
N ARG A 104 16.80 -5.28 0.55
CA ARG A 104 17.40 -5.79 1.79
C ARG A 104 18.67 -5.01 2.13
N SER A 105 18.85 -4.73 3.42
CA SER A 105 20.11 -4.16 3.91
C SER A 105 21.27 -5.14 3.71
N SER A 106 22.34 -4.67 3.06
CA SER A 106 23.52 -5.48 2.70
C SER A 106 24.49 -5.75 3.87
N TYR A 107 24.07 -5.51 5.12
CA TYR A 107 24.97 -5.48 6.29
C TYR A 107 25.44 -6.86 6.74
N TYR A 108 24.81 -7.96 6.31
CA TYR A 108 25.16 -9.31 6.77
C TYR A 108 25.56 -10.21 5.59
N LYS A 109 26.75 -10.81 5.69
CA LYS A 109 27.25 -11.89 4.83
C LYS A 109 27.23 -13.19 5.64
N GLY A 110 26.70 -14.29 5.09
CA GLY A 110 26.69 -15.61 5.76
C GLY A 110 25.29 -16.13 6.13
N ARG A 111 25.14 -16.68 7.36
CA ARG A 111 23.93 -17.44 7.80
C ARG A 111 22.61 -16.69 7.58
N ASP A 112 22.61 -15.36 7.74
CA ASP A 112 21.42 -14.52 7.54
C ASP A 112 20.99 -14.39 6.08
N GLU A 113 21.89 -14.58 5.10
CA GLU A 113 21.53 -14.55 3.67
C GLU A 113 20.61 -15.72 3.31
N VAL A 114 20.88 -16.91 3.86
CA VAL A 114 20.06 -18.11 3.65
C VAL A 114 18.69 -17.97 4.29
N VAL A 115 18.60 -17.35 5.47
CA VAL A 115 17.31 -17.13 6.13
C VAL A 115 16.49 -16.07 5.41
N CYS A 116 17.12 -15.01 4.90
CA CYS A 116 16.45 -13.98 4.11
C CYS A 116 15.97 -14.47 2.74
N ALA A 117 16.63 -15.45 2.14
CA ALA A 117 16.20 -16.03 0.85
C ALA A 117 14.80 -16.66 0.91
N ASN A 118 14.32 -17.00 2.11
CA ASN A 118 12.98 -17.57 2.32
C ASN A 118 11.99 -16.56 2.93
N LEU A 119 12.38 -15.29 3.07
CA LEU A 119 11.53 -14.24 3.63
C LEU A 119 10.85 -13.46 2.50
N SER A 120 9.55 -13.66 2.39
CA SER A 120 8.67 -12.92 1.50
C SER A 120 8.11 -11.68 2.17
N VAL A 121 8.16 -10.57 1.45
CA VAL A 121 7.56 -9.29 1.83
C VAL A 121 6.40 -9.01 0.87
N PHE A 122 5.23 -8.76 1.44
CA PHE A 122 4.03 -8.35 0.72
C PHE A 122 3.75 -6.91 1.03
N ILE A 123 3.27 -6.16 0.04
CA ILE A 123 2.77 -4.82 0.27
C ILE A 123 1.38 -4.68 -0.33
N ASP A 124 0.46 -4.20 0.50
CA ASP A 124 -0.88 -3.83 0.10
C ASP A 124 -1.03 -2.32 0.28
N GLU A 125 -1.70 -1.67 -0.66
CA GLU A 125 -2.08 -0.27 -0.56
C GLU A 125 -3.53 -0.17 -0.08
N PHE A 126 -3.78 0.78 0.83
CA PHE A 126 -5.14 1.07 1.24
C PHE A 126 -5.83 1.95 0.19
N VAL A 127 -6.94 1.47 -0.35
CA VAL A 127 -7.81 2.22 -1.24
C VAL A 127 -9.09 2.52 -0.46
N PRO A 128 -9.38 3.80 -0.13
CA PRO A 128 -10.54 4.12 0.66
C PRO A 128 -11.79 3.81 -0.16
N ASN A 129 -12.84 3.37 0.52
CA ASN A 129 -14.16 3.38 -0.09
C ASN A 129 -14.47 4.83 -0.45
N ASP A 130 -15.05 5.04 -1.62
CA ASP A 130 -15.50 6.36 -2.04
C ASP A 130 -16.76 6.69 -1.21
N ILE A 131 -16.54 7.13 0.04
CA ILE A 131 -17.60 7.49 1.00
C ILE A 131 -18.51 8.53 0.35
N SER A 132 -17.95 9.43 -0.46
CA SER A 132 -18.67 10.39 -1.31
C SER A 132 -19.64 9.73 -2.29
N LYS A 133 -19.23 8.66 -2.99
CA LYS A 133 -20.15 7.90 -3.86
C LYS A 133 -21.21 7.13 -3.07
N GLN A 134 -20.88 6.60 -1.89
CA GLN A 134 -21.87 5.93 -1.03
C GLN A 134 -22.93 6.93 -0.51
N ILE A 135 -22.52 8.14 -0.13
CA ILE A 135 -23.44 9.22 0.26
C ILE A 135 -24.30 9.67 -0.93
N GLN A 136 -23.71 9.81 -2.13
CA GLN A 136 -24.47 10.18 -3.34
C GLN A 136 -25.47 9.09 -3.78
N LEU A 137 -25.09 7.81 -3.71
CA LEU A 137 -25.99 6.68 -3.98
C LEU A 137 -27.16 6.64 -3.00
N ASN A 138 -26.91 6.94 -1.72
CA ASN A 138 -27.96 7.06 -0.70
C ASN A 138 -28.89 8.25 -1.01
N GLN A 139 -28.35 9.41 -1.38
CA GLN A 139 -29.17 10.59 -1.72
C GLN A 139 -30.02 10.36 -2.99
N ALA A 140 -29.46 9.72 -4.02
CA ALA A 140 -30.20 9.36 -5.23
C ALA A 140 -31.33 8.37 -4.92
N SER A 141 -31.09 7.39 -4.05
CA SER A 141 -32.11 6.42 -3.61
C SER A 141 -33.21 7.10 -2.79
N ILE A 142 -32.86 8.02 -1.88
CA ILE A 142 -33.81 8.81 -1.09
C ILE A 142 -34.68 9.68 -2.02
N ASN A 143 -34.07 10.34 -2.99
CA ASN A 143 -34.79 11.18 -3.96
C ASN A 143 -35.71 10.35 -4.86
N ALA A 144 -35.29 9.16 -5.28
CA ALA A 144 -36.12 8.25 -6.07
C ALA A 144 -37.33 7.74 -5.26
N ILE A 145 -37.15 7.41 -3.98
CA ILE A 145 -38.24 7.04 -3.07
C ILE A 145 -39.19 8.22 -2.86
N ALA A 146 -38.66 9.41 -2.61
CA ALA A 146 -39.46 10.62 -2.43
C ALA A 146 -40.31 10.93 -3.68
N LEU A 147 -39.74 10.81 -4.89
CA LEU A 147 -40.49 10.96 -6.13
C LEU A 147 -41.58 9.90 -6.30
N ALA A 148 -41.28 8.64 -6.00
CA ALA A 148 -42.25 7.56 -6.08
C ALA A 148 -43.44 7.78 -5.11
N VAL A 149 -43.16 8.25 -3.89
CA VAL A 149 -44.19 8.58 -2.89
C VAL A 149 -45.07 9.75 -3.34
N VAL A 150 -44.47 10.82 -3.88
CA VAL A 150 -45.22 11.99 -4.40
C VAL A 150 -46.12 11.59 -5.57
N ASN A 151 -45.63 10.76 -6.50
CA ASN A 151 -46.43 10.28 -7.64
C ASN A 151 -47.55 9.32 -7.23
N LEU A 152 -47.41 8.61 -6.12
CA LEU A 152 -48.48 7.76 -5.56
C LEU A 152 -49.55 8.58 -4.82
N GLN A 153 -49.22 9.80 -4.37
CA GLN A 153 -50.14 10.70 -3.67
C GLN A 153 -50.88 11.67 -4.62
N ASN A 154 -50.41 11.84 -5.85
CA ASN A 154 -51.04 12.62 -6.92
C ASN A 154 -51.08 11.80 -8.23
N PRO A 155 -52.02 10.84 -8.37
CA PRO A 155 -52.18 10.05 -9.61
C PRO A 155 -52.67 10.90 -10.79
#